data_AF-A0AAD2EB29-F1
#
_entry.id   AF-A0AAD2EB29-F1
#
_cell.length_a   1.000
_cell.length_b   1.000
_cell.length_c   1.000
_cell.angle_alpha   90.00
_cell.angle_beta   90.00
_cell.angle_gamma   90.00
#
_symmetry.space_group_name_H-M   'P 1'
#
loop_
_entity.id
_entity.type
_entity.pdbx_description
1 polymer ?
#
loop_
_entity_poly.entity_id
_entity_poly.type
_entity_poly.pdbx_seq_one_letter_code
_entity_poly.pdbx_strand_id
1 'polypeptide(L)'
;MADHDCWSFKVNKPEHALQIFENMKANKLPSLESYEELVKLYCDHRQYYKVVELINDMTQIGRPISSFIGNVLLLNSLRTRKLYDAWACLSHEQNLTPVSWKLGQLVGVFSGCIEVNQDMEDVEKQIQQSFPLDTYTYNLLLRRLSMKEMDYACQYLDRLHQKGYEPNRWTYDIIVHGFAKRGQIVEARKWMEEMFSKGFDLTEYTKKVI
;
A
#
# COMPACT_ATOMS: atom_id res chain seq x y z
N MET A 1 18.45 30.78 -16.82
CA MET A 1 17.04 30.42 -17.09
C MET A 1 17.05 29.24 -18.04
N ALA A 2 16.23 28.23 -17.74
CA ALA A 2 16.18 26.87 -18.28
C ALA A 2 16.85 25.81 -17.35
N ASP A 3 15.95 25.06 -16.72
CA ASP A 3 16.11 23.92 -15.82
C ASP A 3 16.87 22.76 -16.46
N HIS A 4 17.86 22.22 -15.75
CA HIS A 4 18.42 20.90 -16.07
C HIS A 4 19.04 20.15 -14.88
N ASP A 5 18.68 20.45 -13.64
CA ASP A 5 19.12 19.70 -12.45
C ASP A 5 18.22 18.48 -12.12
N CYS A 6 17.56 17.92 -13.14
CA CYS A 6 16.76 16.69 -13.06
C CYS A 6 17.57 15.43 -13.45
N TRP A 7 18.86 15.37 -13.12
CA TRP A 7 19.67 14.18 -13.34
C TRP A 7 19.93 13.39 -12.06
N SER A 8 19.04 12.40 -11.91
CA SER A 8 19.37 11.01 -11.57
C SER A 8 19.23 10.55 -10.11
N PHE A 9 18.02 10.12 -9.80
CA PHE A 9 17.69 9.05 -8.84
C PHE A 9 18.33 7.68 -9.17
N LYS A 10 19.49 7.64 -9.84
CA LYS A 10 20.21 6.41 -10.19
C LYS A 10 21.15 5.90 -9.10
N VAL A 11 21.27 6.61 -7.97
CA VAL A 11 21.96 6.07 -6.81
C VAL A 11 20.92 5.42 -5.91
N ASN A 12 20.73 4.11 -6.06
CA ASN A 12 19.88 3.27 -5.20
C ASN A 12 20.49 3.11 -3.78
N LYS A 13 21.03 4.19 -3.22
CA LYS A 13 21.62 4.25 -1.87
C LYS A 13 20.77 5.16 -1.00
N PRO A 14 20.05 4.62 0.00
CA PRO A 14 19.17 5.39 0.86
C PRO A 14 19.85 6.52 1.65
N GLU A 15 21.17 6.44 1.86
CA GLU A 15 21.92 7.46 2.62
C GLU A 15 22.18 8.74 1.83
N HIS A 16 22.46 8.62 0.53
CA HIS A 16 22.67 9.78 -0.34
C HIS A 16 21.36 10.55 -0.54
N ALA A 17 20.25 9.81 -0.68
CA ALA A 17 18.93 10.40 -0.81
C ALA A 17 18.52 11.18 0.45
N LEU A 18 18.90 10.70 1.65
CA LEU A 18 18.70 11.43 2.90
C LEU A 18 19.46 12.75 2.93
N GLN A 19 20.75 12.71 2.58
CA GLN A 19 21.59 13.90 2.64
C GLN A 19 21.07 14.99 1.68
N ILE A 20 20.60 14.59 0.49
CA ILE A 20 19.96 15.49 -0.46
C ILE A 20 18.67 16.05 0.14
N PHE A 21 17.87 15.23 0.80
CA PHE A 21 16.61 15.65 1.42
C PHE A 21 16.80 16.62 2.60
N GLU A 22 17.80 16.38 3.46
CA GLU A 22 18.16 17.30 4.54
C GLU A 22 18.69 18.62 3.98
N ASN A 23 19.50 18.58 2.91
CA ASN A 23 19.93 19.78 2.20
C ASN A 23 18.74 20.53 1.56
N MET A 24 17.73 19.80 1.08
CA MET A 24 16.48 20.38 0.61
C MET A 24 15.79 21.09 1.76
N LYS A 25 15.54 20.42 2.90
CA LYS A 25 14.92 21.02 4.10
C LYS A 25 15.61 22.29 4.58
N ALA A 26 16.94 22.32 4.55
CA ALA A 26 17.73 23.47 4.98
C ALA A 26 17.56 24.71 4.07
N ASN A 27 17.22 24.51 2.79
CA ASN A 27 17.23 25.59 1.80
C ASN A 27 15.86 25.85 1.15
N LYS A 28 14.91 24.90 1.20
CA LYS A 28 13.54 24.93 0.63
C LYS A 28 12.61 23.92 1.35
N LEU A 29 11.29 24.05 1.17
CA LEU A 29 10.33 23.06 1.70
C LEU A 29 10.28 21.84 0.77
N PRO A 30 10.55 20.60 1.23
CA PRO A 30 10.60 19.42 0.35
C PRO A 30 9.28 19.18 -0.37
N SER A 31 9.30 18.74 -1.64
CA SER A 31 8.08 18.52 -2.43
C SER A 31 7.40 17.19 -2.04
N LEU A 32 6.11 17.04 -2.40
CA LEU A 32 5.39 15.77 -2.21
C LEU A 32 6.09 14.62 -2.96
N GLU A 33 6.52 14.87 -4.19
CA GLU A 33 7.26 13.91 -5.02
C GLU A 33 8.54 13.42 -4.32
N SER A 34 9.28 14.32 -3.67
CA SER A 34 10.47 13.92 -2.89
C SER A 34 10.12 12.96 -1.74
N TYR A 35 9.01 13.18 -1.05
CA TYR A 35 8.54 12.24 -0.01
C TYR A 35 8.13 10.89 -0.62
N GLU A 36 7.40 10.90 -1.74
CA GLU A 36 6.97 9.68 -2.43
C GLU A 36 8.16 8.80 -2.82
N GLU A 37 9.17 9.39 -3.44
CA GLU A 37 10.38 8.70 -3.87
C GLU A 37 11.19 8.14 -2.70
N LEU A 38 11.35 8.91 -1.62
CA LEU A 38 12.07 8.49 -0.42
C LEU A 38 11.34 7.38 0.32
N VAL A 39 10.02 7.51 0.53
CA VAL A 39 9.22 6.46 1.19
C VAL A 39 9.35 5.16 0.40
N LYS A 40 9.19 5.22 -0.93
CA LYS A 40 9.37 4.05 -1.78
C LYS A 40 10.77 3.45 -1.65
N LEU A 41 11.82 4.28 -1.75
CA LEU A 41 13.21 3.85 -1.64
C LEU A 41 13.48 3.17 -0.29
N TYR A 42 13.10 3.79 0.83
CA TYR A 42 13.34 3.20 2.15
C TYR A 42 12.52 1.93 2.39
N CYS A 43 11.30 1.84 1.86
CA CYS A 43 10.55 0.59 1.86
C CYS A 43 11.27 -0.51 1.07
N ASP A 44 11.78 -0.22 -0.13
CA ASP A 44 12.53 -1.17 -0.96
C ASP A 44 13.81 -1.67 -0.26
N HIS A 45 14.45 -0.82 0.53
CA HIS A 45 15.63 -1.15 1.36
C HIS A 45 15.28 -1.62 2.79
N ARG A 46 13.99 -1.80 3.10
CA ARG A 46 13.49 -2.26 4.42
C ARG A 46 13.92 -1.39 5.61
N GLN A 47 14.21 -0.11 5.38
CA GLN A 47 14.59 0.86 6.42
C GLN A 47 13.33 1.50 7.03
N TYR A 48 12.50 0.71 7.68
CA TYR A 48 11.16 1.14 8.08
C TYR A 48 11.11 2.24 9.16
N TYR A 49 12.12 2.34 10.04
CA TYR A 49 12.20 3.45 11.00
C TYR A 49 12.23 4.81 10.30
N LYS A 50 13.08 4.95 9.28
CA LYS A 50 13.16 6.18 8.47
C LYS A 50 11.88 6.48 7.70
N VAL A 51 11.17 5.44 7.27
CA VAL A 51 9.84 5.62 6.64
C VAL A 51 8.88 6.30 7.61
N VAL A 52 8.80 5.81 8.85
CA VAL A 52 7.89 6.38 9.86
C VAL A 52 8.31 7.81 10.25
N GLU A 53 9.61 8.07 10.36
CA GLU A 53 10.14 9.43 10.59
C GLU A 53 9.75 10.39 9.46
N LEU A 54 9.90 9.99 8.20
CA LEU A 54 9.50 10.79 7.04
C LEU A 54 7.99 11.06 7.01
N ILE A 55 7.17 10.05 7.35
CA ILE A 55 5.71 10.24 7.42
C ILE A 55 5.36 11.23 8.53
N ASN A 56 5.97 11.10 9.71
CA ASN A 56 5.70 12.00 10.82
C ASN A 56 6.15 13.43 10.52
N ASP A 57 7.32 13.60 9.91
CA ASP A 57 7.83 14.89 9.45
C ASP A 57 6.89 15.53 8.41
N MET A 58 6.47 14.76 7.40
CA MET A 58 5.54 15.19 6.36
C MET A 58 4.20 15.67 6.94
N THR A 59 3.64 14.93 7.91
CA THR A 59 2.36 15.30 8.52
C THR A 59 2.51 16.46 9.50
N GLN A 60 3.65 16.62 10.17
CA GLN A 60 3.94 17.78 11.04
C GLN A 60 4.00 19.08 10.26
N ILE A 61 4.59 19.08 9.06
CA ILE A 61 4.60 20.26 8.17
C ILE A 61 3.26 20.48 7.45
N GLY A 62 2.23 19.67 7.75
CA GLY A 62 0.89 19.79 7.20
C GLY A 62 0.76 19.32 5.74
N ARG A 63 1.69 18.51 5.24
CA ARG A 63 1.56 17.95 3.88
C ARG A 63 0.64 16.71 3.90
N PRO A 64 -0.29 16.61 2.94
CA PRO A 64 -1.23 15.49 2.89
C PRO A 64 -0.56 14.23 2.35
N ILE A 65 -0.89 13.08 2.94
CA ILE A 65 -0.43 11.77 2.46
C ILE A 65 -1.12 11.46 1.14
N SER A 66 -0.33 11.15 0.11
CA SER A 66 -0.86 10.77 -1.20
C SER A 66 -1.31 9.31 -1.24
N SER A 67 -2.17 8.97 -2.20
CA SER A 67 -2.55 7.58 -2.49
C SER A 67 -1.32 6.72 -2.74
N PHE A 68 -0.30 7.26 -3.42
CA PHE A 68 0.95 6.54 -3.67
C PHE A 68 1.65 6.12 -2.37
N ILE A 69 1.91 7.07 -1.45
CA ILE A 69 2.56 6.78 -0.16
C ILE A 69 1.73 5.76 0.63
N GLY A 70 0.43 6.03 0.79
CA GLY A 70 -0.48 5.15 1.50
C GLY A 70 -0.44 3.72 0.94
N ASN A 71 -0.56 3.58 -0.38
CA ASN A 71 -0.53 2.29 -1.07
C ASN A 71 0.82 1.56 -0.93
N VAL A 72 1.95 2.27 -0.96
CA VAL A 72 3.29 1.69 -0.72
C VAL A 72 3.38 1.11 0.69
N LEU A 73 2.90 1.83 1.70
CA LEU A 73 2.93 1.38 3.09
C LEU A 73 2.03 0.17 3.32
N LEU A 74 0.79 0.23 2.84
CA LEU A 74 -0.16 -0.88 2.96
C LEU A 74 0.33 -2.14 2.23
N LEU A 75 0.89 -2.00 1.03
CA LEU A 75 1.48 -3.12 0.29
C LEU A 75 2.66 -3.76 1.02
N ASN A 76 3.56 -2.95 1.60
CA ASN A 76 4.69 -3.46 2.36
C ASN A 76 4.23 -4.16 3.64
N SER A 77 3.18 -3.64 4.28
CA SER A 77 2.58 -4.23 5.48
C SER A 77 2.03 -5.65 5.21
N LEU A 78 1.39 -5.87 4.04
CA LEU A 78 0.95 -7.21 3.61
C LEU A 78 2.10 -8.22 3.44
N ARG A 79 3.34 -7.76 3.30
CA ARG A 79 4.52 -8.59 3.07
C ARG A 79 5.37 -8.77 4.32
N THR A 80 5.29 -7.87 5.29
CA THR A 80 6.09 -7.94 6.51
C THR A 80 5.48 -7.17 7.67
N ARG A 81 5.63 -7.72 8.88
CA ARG A 81 5.27 -7.03 10.13
C ARG A 81 6.28 -5.95 10.55
N LYS A 82 7.50 -5.97 10.01
CA LYS A 82 8.58 -5.08 10.46
C LYS A 82 8.26 -3.59 10.30
N LEU A 83 7.41 -3.23 9.33
CA LEU A 83 6.94 -1.86 9.16
C LEU A 83 6.02 -1.44 10.32
N TYR A 84 5.13 -2.33 10.75
CA TYR A 84 4.30 -2.10 11.93
C TYR A 84 5.15 -2.05 13.21
N ASP A 85 6.10 -2.97 13.37
CA ASP A 85 6.99 -3.00 14.54
C ASP A 85 7.74 -1.66 14.70
N ALA A 86 8.26 -1.10 13.60
CA ALA A 86 8.90 0.22 13.62
C ALA A 86 7.94 1.35 14.02
N TRP A 87 6.69 1.30 13.54
CA TRP A 87 5.66 2.28 13.89
C TRP A 87 5.27 2.19 15.36
N ALA A 88 5.13 0.97 15.88
CA ALA A 88 4.82 0.72 17.29
C ALA A 88 5.94 1.25 18.21
N CYS A 89 7.21 0.96 17.89
CA CYS A 89 8.35 1.51 18.62
C CYS A 89 8.33 3.05 18.67
N LEU A 90 8.19 3.71 17.52
CA LEU A 90 8.19 5.17 17.47
C LEU A 90 6.97 5.80 18.13
N SER A 91 5.83 5.11 18.17
CA SER A 91 4.64 5.55 18.91
C SER A 91 4.88 5.62 20.42
N HIS A 92 5.80 4.80 20.95
CA HIS A 92 6.18 4.83 22.36
C HIS A 92 7.26 5.90 22.66
N GLU A 93 8.09 6.23 21.67
CA GLU A 93 9.26 7.09 21.84
C GLU A 93 8.99 8.56 21.48
N GLN A 94 8.04 8.84 20.59
CA GLN A 94 7.80 10.18 20.04
C GLN A 94 6.31 10.57 20.00
N ASN A 95 6.06 11.88 20.00
CA ASN A 95 4.73 12.43 19.73
C ASN A 95 4.44 12.34 18.23
N LEU A 96 3.86 11.23 17.80
CA LEU A 96 3.32 11.10 16.45
C LEU A 96 2.12 12.02 16.27
N THR A 97 2.01 12.63 15.09
CA THR A 97 0.79 13.34 14.71
C THR A 97 -0.42 12.39 14.68
N PRO A 98 -1.65 12.86 14.92
CA PRO A 98 -2.84 12.01 14.85
C PRO A 98 -3.00 11.28 13.51
N VAL A 99 -2.62 11.91 12.40
CA VAL A 99 -2.64 11.30 11.06
C VAL A 99 -1.61 10.17 10.95
N SER A 100 -0.36 10.40 11.39
CA SER A 100 0.68 9.37 11.40
C SER A 100 0.30 8.19 12.30
N TRP A 101 -0.26 8.46 13.47
CA TRP A 101 -0.73 7.40 14.37
C TRP A 101 -1.82 6.53 13.75
N LYS A 102 -2.83 7.15 13.13
CA LYS A 102 -3.92 6.43 12.45
C LYS A 102 -3.42 5.58 11.28
N LEU A 103 -2.45 6.09 10.52
CA LEU A 103 -1.80 5.32 9.47
C LEU A 103 -1.02 4.11 10.02
N GLY A 104 -0.38 4.25 11.18
CA GLY A 104 0.24 3.14 11.90
C GLY A 104 -0.75 2.03 12.28
N GLN A 105 -1.96 2.40 12.67
CA GLN A 105 -3.03 1.42 12.90
C GLN A 105 -3.41 0.67 11.62
N LEU A 106 -3.62 1.38 10.51
CA LEU A 106 -3.92 0.77 9.21
C LEU A 106 -2.79 -0.17 8.76
N VAL A 107 -1.53 0.22 8.94
CA VAL A 107 -0.35 -0.63 8.74
C VAL A 107 -0.43 -1.90 9.59
N GLY A 108 -0.82 -1.79 10.86
CA GLY A 108 -1.03 -2.94 11.75
C GLY A 108 -2.15 -3.88 11.30
N VAL A 109 -3.26 -3.33 10.78
CA VAL A 109 -4.36 -4.11 10.22
C VAL A 109 -3.89 -4.90 8.98
N PHE A 110 -3.16 -4.24 8.08
CA PHE A 110 -2.66 -4.85 6.86
C PHE A 110 -1.53 -5.85 7.11
N SER A 111 -0.73 -5.67 8.15
CA SER A 111 0.28 -6.65 8.58
C SER A 111 -0.30 -7.88 9.29
N GLY A 112 -1.56 -7.79 9.74
CA GLY A 112 -2.19 -8.81 10.58
C GLY A 112 -1.75 -8.76 12.04
N CYS A 113 -1.01 -7.73 12.45
CA CYS A 113 -0.64 -7.51 13.85
C CYS A 113 -1.81 -6.92 14.67
N ILE A 114 -2.75 -6.25 14.02
CA ILE A 114 -3.98 -5.76 14.62
C ILE A 114 -5.13 -6.51 13.97
N GLU A 115 -5.80 -7.35 14.76
CA GLU A 115 -7.09 -7.91 14.35
C GLU A 115 -8.17 -6.88 14.59
N VAL A 116 -8.79 -6.44 13.50
CA VAL A 116 -10.02 -5.65 13.56
C VAL A 116 -11.19 -6.62 13.49
N ASN A 117 -12.05 -6.55 14.51
CA ASN A 117 -13.42 -7.09 14.46
C ASN A 117 -14.37 -6.18 13.65
N GLN A 118 -13.81 -5.16 12.98
CA GLN A 118 -14.56 -4.15 12.23
C GLN A 118 -14.84 -4.62 10.81
N ASP A 119 -15.93 -4.12 10.25
CA ASP A 119 -16.30 -4.31 8.84
C ASP A 119 -15.19 -3.70 7.96
N MET A 120 -14.96 -4.29 6.79
CA MET A 120 -14.02 -3.74 5.81
C MET A 120 -14.43 -2.35 5.32
N GLU A 121 -15.71 -1.99 5.45
CA GLU A 121 -16.18 -0.61 5.26
C GLU A 121 -15.54 0.38 6.23
N ASP A 122 -15.39 0.00 7.50
CA ASP A 122 -14.77 0.87 8.50
C ASP A 122 -13.29 1.06 8.17
N VAL A 123 -12.62 0.00 7.71
CA VAL A 123 -11.24 0.08 7.23
C VAL A 123 -11.14 0.97 6.00
N GLU A 124 -12.02 0.81 5.01
CA GLU A 124 -12.11 1.68 3.82
C GLU A 124 -12.28 3.16 4.22
N LYS A 125 -13.19 3.45 5.16
CA LYS A 125 -13.44 4.79 5.69
C LYS A 125 -12.23 5.35 6.43
N GLN A 126 -11.55 4.54 7.24
CA GLN A 126 -10.32 4.96 7.93
C GLN A 126 -9.20 5.29 6.97
N ILE A 127 -9.07 4.53 5.88
CA ILE A 127 -8.10 4.81 4.82
C ILE A 127 -8.47 6.12 4.14
N GLN A 128 -9.72 6.31 3.72
CA GLN A 128 -10.20 7.53 3.05
C GLN A 128 -9.98 8.80 3.89
N GLN A 129 -9.97 8.68 5.21
CA GLN A 129 -9.66 9.76 6.15
C GLN A 129 -8.15 10.02 6.31
N SER A 130 -7.30 9.08 5.89
CA SER A 130 -5.84 9.16 6.01
C SER A 130 -5.18 9.57 4.68
N PHE A 131 -5.66 9.04 3.56
CA PHE A 131 -5.23 9.39 2.20
C PHE A 131 -6.33 9.05 1.17
N PRO A 132 -6.31 9.66 -0.04
CA PRO A 132 -7.35 9.41 -1.04
C PRO A 132 -7.35 7.95 -1.53
N LEU A 133 -8.54 7.35 -1.64
CA LEU A 133 -8.69 6.02 -2.21
C LEU A 133 -8.51 6.04 -3.73
N ASP A 134 -7.86 5.01 -4.26
CA ASP A 134 -7.79 4.74 -5.69
C ASP A 134 -8.02 3.25 -5.99
N THR A 135 -8.00 2.92 -7.29
CA THR A 135 -8.15 1.53 -7.77
C THR A 135 -7.13 0.58 -7.13
N TYR A 136 -5.93 1.08 -6.83
CA TYR A 136 -4.87 0.30 -6.21
C TYR A 136 -5.18 0.04 -4.73
N THR A 137 -5.73 1.01 -4.00
CA THR A 137 -6.17 0.83 -2.61
C THR A 137 -7.27 -0.23 -2.48
N TYR A 138 -8.27 -0.22 -3.37
CA TYR A 138 -9.32 -1.24 -3.39
C TYR A 138 -8.76 -2.64 -3.63
N ASN A 139 -7.79 -2.77 -4.54
CA ASN A 139 -7.09 -4.03 -4.76
C ASN A 139 -6.27 -4.48 -3.53
N LEU A 140 -5.66 -3.55 -2.78
CA LEU A 140 -4.98 -3.89 -1.53
C LEU A 140 -5.94 -4.41 -0.46
N LEU A 141 -7.14 -3.81 -0.33
CA LEU A 141 -8.20 -4.28 0.56
C LEU A 141 -8.68 -5.69 0.17
N LEU A 142 -8.96 -5.92 -1.11
CA LEU A 142 -9.30 -7.24 -1.65
C LEU A 142 -8.21 -8.26 -1.37
N ARG A 143 -6.94 -7.89 -1.57
CA ARG A 143 -5.80 -8.77 -1.27
C ARG A 143 -5.74 -9.13 0.20
N ARG A 144 -5.94 -8.15 1.10
CA ARG A 144 -5.94 -8.39 2.55
C ARG A 144 -7.07 -9.34 2.96
N LEU A 145 -8.27 -9.14 2.42
CA LEU A 145 -9.42 -10.02 2.62
C LEU A 145 -9.16 -11.43 2.12
N SER A 146 -8.66 -11.55 0.88
CA SER A 146 -8.33 -12.83 0.26
C SER A 146 -7.25 -13.60 1.02
N MET A 147 -6.47 -12.97 1.91
CA MET A 147 -5.52 -13.66 2.78
C MET A 147 -6.20 -14.23 4.04
N LYS A 148 -7.30 -13.64 4.49
CA LYS A 148 -8.09 -14.09 5.64
C LYS A 148 -9.16 -15.09 5.18
N GLU A 149 -10.17 -14.62 4.45
CA GLU A 149 -11.36 -15.37 4.07
C GLU A 149 -11.71 -15.06 2.61
N MET A 150 -11.86 -16.08 1.76
CA MET A 150 -12.12 -15.86 0.34
C MET A 150 -13.54 -15.36 0.08
N ASP A 151 -14.52 -15.87 0.84
CA ASP A 151 -15.92 -15.49 0.69
C ASP A 151 -16.15 -14.00 0.98
N TYR A 152 -15.49 -13.46 2.01
CA TYR A 152 -15.51 -12.02 2.29
C TYR A 152 -14.84 -11.19 1.20
N ALA A 153 -13.79 -11.72 0.55
CA ALA A 153 -13.16 -11.04 -0.58
C ALA A 153 -14.12 -10.95 -1.78
N CYS A 154 -14.85 -12.02 -2.09
CA CYS A 154 -15.86 -12.03 -3.15
C CYS A 154 -17.02 -11.07 -2.84
N GLN A 155 -17.57 -11.13 -1.62
CA GLN A 155 -18.63 -10.20 -1.19
C GLN A 155 -18.17 -8.74 -1.29
N TYR A 156 -16.93 -8.44 -0.90
CA TYR A 156 -16.40 -7.09 -1.03
C TYR A 156 -16.20 -6.68 -2.50
N LEU A 157 -15.78 -7.59 -3.38
CA LEU A 157 -15.68 -7.33 -4.82
C LEU A 157 -17.03 -7.01 -5.45
N ASP A 158 -18.09 -7.76 -5.12
CA ASP A 158 -19.45 -7.50 -5.60
C ASP A 158 -19.92 -6.10 -5.18
N ARG A 159 -19.59 -5.69 -3.97
CA ARG A 159 -19.92 -4.35 -3.44
C ARG A 159 -19.11 -3.25 -4.12
N LEU A 160 -17.85 -3.49 -4.42
CA LEU A 160 -17.05 -2.56 -5.22
C LEU A 160 -17.67 -2.39 -6.61
N HIS A 161 -18.11 -3.49 -7.23
CA HIS A 161 -18.80 -3.42 -8.51
C HIS A 161 -20.08 -2.58 -8.45
N GLN A 162 -20.88 -2.72 -7.39
CA GLN A 162 -22.06 -1.87 -7.15
C GLN A 162 -21.72 -0.38 -6.96
N LYS A 163 -20.50 -0.06 -6.50
CA LYS A 163 -19.97 1.31 -6.40
C LYS A 163 -19.40 1.85 -7.72
N GLY A 164 -19.46 1.08 -8.80
CA GLY A 164 -18.88 1.45 -10.11
C GLY A 164 -17.38 1.19 -10.24
N TYR A 165 -16.81 0.37 -9.35
CA TYR A 165 -15.45 -0.12 -9.52
C TYR A 165 -15.39 -1.12 -10.67
N GLU A 166 -14.49 -0.87 -11.62
CA GLU A 166 -14.20 -1.78 -12.72
C GLU A 166 -12.98 -2.65 -12.36
N PRO A 167 -13.15 -3.97 -12.20
CA PRO A 167 -12.05 -4.90 -11.98
C PRO A 167 -10.97 -4.76 -13.04
N ASN A 168 -9.71 -4.64 -12.60
CA ASN A 168 -8.57 -4.64 -13.49
C ASN A 168 -7.81 -5.98 -13.43
N ARG A 169 -6.76 -6.10 -14.22
CA ARG A 169 -5.90 -7.30 -14.22
C ARG A 169 -5.48 -7.73 -12.82
N TRP A 170 -5.11 -6.78 -11.96
CA TRP A 170 -4.64 -7.08 -10.63
C TRP A 170 -5.76 -7.57 -9.71
N THR A 171 -6.98 -7.06 -9.87
CA THR A 171 -8.18 -7.57 -9.20
C THR A 171 -8.37 -9.06 -9.49
N TYR A 172 -8.37 -9.44 -10.77
CA TYR A 172 -8.51 -10.84 -11.17
C TYR A 172 -7.37 -11.71 -10.64
N ASP A 173 -6.12 -11.23 -10.74
CA ASP A 173 -4.98 -11.95 -10.18
C ASP A 173 -5.20 -12.22 -8.68
N ILE A 174 -5.60 -11.22 -7.88
CA ILE A 174 -5.85 -11.39 -6.45
C ILE A 174 -6.86 -12.53 -6.18
N ILE A 175 -7.98 -12.54 -6.90
CA ILE A 175 -9.05 -13.52 -6.71
C ILE A 175 -8.59 -14.93 -7.12
N VAL A 176 -8.00 -15.07 -8.32
CA VAL A 176 -7.46 -16.34 -8.81
C VAL A 176 -6.41 -16.90 -7.85
N HIS A 177 -5.45 -16.07 -7.44
CA HIS A 177 -4.42 -16.46 -6.47
C HIS A 177 -5.02 -16.86 -5.12
N GLY A 178 -6.04 -16.14 -4.66
CA GLY A 178 -6.73 -16.40 -3.39
C GLY A 178 -7.40 -17.78 -3.36
N PHE A 179 -8.12 -18.14 -4.42
CA PHE A 179 -8.72 -19.47 -4.59
C PHE A 179 -7.66 -20.57 -4.76
N ALA A 180 -6.66 -20.33 -5.62
CA ALA A 180 -5.61 -21.30 -5.89
C ALA A 180 -4.82 -21.69 -4.63
N LYS A 181 -4.47 -20.70 -3.79
CA LYS A 181 -3.75 -20.95 -2.52
C LYS A 181 -4.53 -21.79 -1.51
N ARG A 182 -5.86 -21.85 -1.65
CA ARG A 182 -6.76 -22.66 -0.81
C ARG A 182 -7.11 -24.01 -1.42
N GLY A 183 -6.51 -24.36 -2.56
CA GLY A 183 -6.83 -25.61 -3.28
C GLY A 183 -8.19 -25.59 -3.98
N GLN A 184 -8.88 -24.45 -4.04
CA GLN A 184 -10.17 -24.30 -4.70
C GLN A 184 -9.96 -24.04 -6.21
N ILE A 185 -9.35 -25.01 -6.89
CA ILE A 185 -8.87 -24.87 -8.28
C ILE A 185 -10.01 -24.65 -9.29
N VAL A 186 -11.19 -25.22 -9.04
CA VAL A 186 -12.36 -25.04 -9.92
C VAL A 186 -12.79 -23.57 -9.96
N GLU A 187 -12.90 -22.92 -8.80
CA GLU A 187 -13.24 -21.49 -8.74
C GLU A 187 -12.11 -20.64 -9.29
N ALA A 188 -10.84 -20.96 -8.98
CA ALA A 188 -9.70 -20.27 -9.56
C ALA A 188 -9.75 -20.27 -11.10
N ARG A 189 -10.07 -21.43 -11.72
CA ARG A 189 -10.19 -21.56 -13.17
C ARG A 189 -11.33 -20.73 -13.76
N LYS A 190 -12.50 -20.71 -13.11
CA LYS A 190 -13.63 -19.86 -13.57
C LYS A 190 -13.24 -18.39 -13.62
N TRP A 191 -12.58 -17.89 -12.57
CA TRP A 191 -12.08 -16.52 -12.52
C TRP A 191 -10.99 -16.23 -13.56
N MET A 192 -10.16 -17.22 -13.90
CA MET A 192 -9.19 -17.10 -14.99
C MET A 192 -9.84 -17.01 -16.36
N GLU A 193 -10.88 -17.81 -16.60
CA GLU A 193 -11.64 -17.79 -17.86
C GLU A 193 -12.35 -16.44 -18.02
N GLU A 194 -12.93 -15.91 -16.94
CA GLU A 194 -13.50 -14.57 -16.93
C GLU A 194 -12.45 -13.48 -17.22
N MET A 195 -11.30 -13.53 -16.52
CA MET A 195 -10.16 -12.63 -16.74
C MET A 195 -9.75 -12.59 -18.21
N PHE A 196 -9.65 -13.76 -18.85
CA PHE A 196 -9.33 -13.87 -20.28
C PHE A 196 -10.44 -13.31 -21.17
N SER A 197 -11.71 -13.60 -20.85
CA SER A 197 -12.87 -13.08 -21.59
C SER A 197 -12.98 -11.55 -21.57
N LYS A 198 -12.46 -10.92 -20.51
CA LYS A 198 -12.39 -9.46 -20.34
C LYS A 198 -11.16 -8.83 -21.00
N GLY A 199 -10.34 -9.62 -21.71
CA GLY A 199 -9.17 -9.16 -22.45
C GLY A 199 -7.90 -9.02 -21.62
N PHE A 200 -7.84 -9.60 -20.42
CA PHE A 200 -6.63 -9.59 -19.61
C PHE A 200 -5.81 -10.87 -19.85
N ASP A 201 -4.53 -10.70 -20.20
CA ASP A 201 -3.61 -11.82 -20.33
C ASP A 201 -3.39 -12.51 -18.99
N LEU A 202 -3.36 -13.85 -19.00
CA LEU A 202 -3.00 -14.64 -17.83
C LEU A 202 -1.54 -14.36 -17.43
N THR A 203 -1.28 -14.10 -16.15
CA THR A 203 0.10 -13.99 -15.65
C THR A 203 0.80 -15.35 -15.68
N GLU A 204 2.14 -15.38 -15.66
CA GLU A 204 2.90 -16.63 -15.60
C GLU A 204 2.52 -17.50 -14.40
N TYR A 205 2.14 -16.88 -13.28
CA TYR A 205 1.68 -17.61 -12.11
C TYR A 205 0.28 -18.19 -12.34
N THR A 206 -0.65 -17.38 -12.83
CA THR A 206 -2.01 -17.80 -13.13
C THR A 206 -2.03 -19.01 -14.08
N LYS A 207 -1.12 -19.05 -15.06
CA LYS A 207 -0.91 -20.20 -15.96
C LYS A 207 -0.46 -21.49 -15.24
N LYS A 208 0.24 -21.39 -14.10
CA LYS A 208 0.75 -22.52 -13.30
C LYS A 208 -0.28 -23.11 -12.33
N VAL A 209 -1.45 -22.48 -12.17
CA VAL A 209 -2.54 -22.99 -11.32
C VAL A 209 -3.29 -24.16 -12.00
N ILE A 210 -3.08 -24.35 -13.30
CA ILE A 210 -3.58 -25.46 -14.13
C ILE A 210 -2.48 -26.50 -14.29
#